data_AF-A0A4P6FF94-F1
#
_entry.id   AF-A0A4P6FF94-F1
#
_cell.length_a   1.000
_cell.length_b   1.000
_cell.length_c   1.000
_cell.angle_alpha   90.00
_cell.angle_beta   90.00
_cell.angle_gamma   90.00
#
_symmetry.space_group_name_H-M   'P 1'
#
loop_
_entity.id
_entity.type
_entity.pdbx_description
1 polymer ?
#
loop_
_entity_poly.entity_id
_entity_poly.type
_entity_poly.pdbx_seq_one_letter_code
_entity_poly.pdbx_strand_id
1 'polypeptide(L)'
;MIPSDEPSRVKMAGRWRRSSVVVVASASCFIVVGGILLLFAPSLLLQNWLPSSSTEERNAALGGAAQVVLLGLGGIIASVGVTLSILRHREELEGAERDRARLDHEKEKERARRDEAELQRILDTDRELRSRFVTAVDLLSATEPIKRSAALYSLGALADDWAGRRRRDEVQVCINVICSYLRAPLSDGAERTPPNEIEVRKVGYSVIARHLKASGDGYASPWGNFLIDLESAYIDFWVDIPNAVLHGGGMLNLVTATIAAGGRLDLSATLDNESLLFLGGVSVRSGGSMVLNTRLNDSARLDAFGVSIEGFVGLMAFVGPSTEANCEGMSVVGNGKAYILASTWADAYHRDAITLQARIEEGTIDLKGAVVDDDGPVRLPDGIRYAISPA
;
A
#
# COMPACT_ATOMS: atom_id res chain seq x y z
N MET A 1 -20.52 -8.35 52.16
CA MET A 1 -19.65 -8.75 53.30
C MET A 1 -18.25 -8.28 52.93
N ILE A 2 -17.86 -7.10 53.42
CA ILE A 2 -16.62 -6.41 53.06
C ILE A 2 -15.59 -6.72 54.17
N PRO A 3 -14.42 -7.32 53.88
CA PRO A 3 -13.35 -7.36 54.85
C PRO A 3 -12.57 -6.04 54.78
N SER A 4 -12.68 -5.25 55.84
CA SER A 4 -11.79 -4.12 56.12
C SER A 4 -10.46 -4.64 56.61
N ASP A 5 -9.42 -4.54 55.79
CA ASP A 5 -8.05 -4.89 56.16
C ASP A 5 -7.24 -3.60 56.33
N GLU A 6 -7.16 -3.11 57.57
CA GLU A 6 -6.22 -2.04 57.95
C GLU A 6 -5.38 -2.49 59.15
N PRO A 7 -4.18 -3.05 58.91
CA PRO A 7 -3.17 -3.13 59.96
C PRO A 7 -1.81 -2.62 59.48
N SER A 8 -1.62 -1.30 59.36
CA SER A 8 -0.27 -0.75 59.13
C SER A 8 0.07 0.57 59.84
N ARG A 9 -0.91 1.32 60.37
CA ARG A 9 -0.63 2.64 60.98
C ARG A 9 -0.01 2.61 62.38
N VAL A 10 -0.20 1.55 63.17
CA VAL A 10 0.24 1.54 64.59
C VAL A 10 1.72 1.16 64.79
N LYS A 11 2.34 0.42 63.86
CA LYS A 11 3.75 0.00 64.01
C LYS A 11 4.77 1.08 63.65
N MET A 12 4.40 2.11 62.88
CA MET A 12 5.34 3.17 62.49
C MET A 12 5.60 4.21 63.60
N ALA A 13 4.59 4.53 64.41
CA ALA A 13 4.70 5.57 65.45
C ALA A 13 5.71 5.20 66.58
N GLY A 14 5.79 3.92 66.95
CA GLY A 14 6.72 3.46 68.01
C GLY A 14 8.19 3.43 67.59
N ARG A 15 8.48 3.25 66.30
CA ARG A 15 9.85 3.16 65.76
C ARG A 15 10.48 4.55 65.63
N TRP A 16 9.70 5.54 65.20
CA TRP A 16 10.14 6.94 65.06
C TRP A 16 10.52 7.58 66.40
N ARG A 17 9.74 7.31 67.46
CA ARG A 17 9.98 7.87 68.79
C ARG A 17 11.25 7.32 69.46
N ARG A 18 11.61 6.05 69.20
CA ARG A 18 12.86 5.45 69.70
C ARG A 18 14.09 5.97 68.97
N SER A 19 14.02 6.18 67.65
CA SER A 19 15.12 6.77 66.89
C SER A 19 15.42 8.20 67.30
N SER A 20 14.41 9.03 67.59
CA SER A 20 14.63 10.42 68.02
C SER A 20 15.33 10.53 69.38
N VAL A 21 15.02 9.64 70.34
CA VAL A 21 15.67 9.65 71.67
C VAL A 21 17.15 9.27 71.56
N VAL A 22 17.48 8.28 70.73
CA VAL A 22 18.88 7.84 70.53
C VAL A 22 19.70 8.93 69.85
N VAL A 23 19.13 9.62 68.85
CA VAL A 23 19.82 10.71 68.13
C VAL A 23 20.11 11.89 69.06
N VAL A 24 19.13 12.29 69.88
CA VAL A 24 19.31 13.39 70.84
C VAL A 24 20.39 13.03 71.87
N ALA A 25 20.36 11.81 72.41
CA ALA A 25 21.38 11.36 73.37
C ALA A 25 22.79 11.33 72.75
N SER A 26 22.94 10.87 71.51
CA SER A 26 24.22 10.87 70.81
C SER A 26 24.75 12.27 70.52
N ALA A 27 23.86 13.20 70.16
CA ALA A 27 24.23 14.60 69.90
C ALA A 27 24.69 15.29 71.20
N SER A 28 23.96 15.10 72.29
CA SER A 28 24.36 15.63 73.62
C SER A 28 25.69 15.05 74.07
N CYS A 29 25.92 13.74 73.90
CA CYS A 29 27.20 13.11 74.22
C CYS A 29 28.34 13.71 73.37
N PHE A 30 28.14 13.89 72.07
CA PHE A 30 29.15 14.48 71.19
C PHE A 30 29.49 15.92 71.58
N ILE A 31 28.51 16.74 71.97
CA ILE A 31 28.73 18.10 72.44
C ILE A 31 29.56 18.10 73.72
N VAL A 32 29.23 17.23 74.68
CA VAL A 32 29.95 17.12 75.95
C VAL A 32 31.39 16.65 75.72
N VAL A 33 31.59 15.57 74.96
CA VAL A 33 32.91 15.01 74.67
C VAL A 33 33.74 15.98 73.82
N GLY A 34 33.15 16.61 72.81
CA GLY A 34 33.80 17.62 71.98
C GLY A 34 34.22 18.85 72.78
N GLY A 35 33.39 19.30 73.72
CA GLY A 35 33.75 20.37 74.67
C GLY A 35 34.94 20.00 75.56
N ILE A 36 34.97 18.77 76.09
CA ILE A 36 36.10 18.26 76.86
C ILE A 36 37.37 18.21 75.99
N LEU A 37 37.27 17.70 74.76
CA LEU A 37 38.41 17.64 73.84
C LEU A 37 38.94 19.04 73.50
N LEU A 38 38.09 20.04 73.29
CA LEU A 38 38.54 21.41 73.04
C LEU A 38 39.28 22.04 74.24
N LEU A 39 38.90 21.68 75.46
CA LEU A 39 39.54 22.19 76.68
C LEU A 39 40.87 21.52 76.98
N PHE A 40 41.00 20.21 76.73
CA PHE A 40 42.16 19.42 77.17
C PHE A 40 43.08 18.93 76.05
N ALA A 41 42.57 18.66 74.85
CA ALA A 41 43.39 18.10 73.77
C ALA A 41 44.45 19.06 73.21
N PRO A 42 44.24 20.39 73.08
CA PRO A 42 45.26 21.29 72.55
C PRO A 42 46.53 21.32 73.39
N SER A 43 46.39 21.33 74.73
CA SER A 43 47.53 21.33 75.65
C SER A 43 48.27 19.99 75.63
N LEU A 44 47.54 18.87 75.54
CA LEU A 44 48.13 17.53 75.40
C LEU A 44 48.86 17.34 74.07
N LEU A 45 48.30 17.84 72.96
CA LEU A 45 48.94 17.80 71.65
C LEU A 45 50.25 18.59 71.65
N LEU A 46 50.26 19.79 72.22
CA LEU A 46 51.46 20.62 72.31
C LEU A 46 52.54 20.00 73.21
N GLN A 47 52.16 19.34 74.31
CA GLN A 47 53.10 18.61 75.15
C GLN A 47 53.80 17.48 74.38
N ASN A 48 53.08 16.81 73.48
CA ASN A 48 53.62 15.71 72.70
C ASN A 48 54.39 16.17 71.45
N TRP A 49 53.94 17.23 70.76
CA TRP A 49 54.56 17.73 69.54
C TRP A 49 55.77 18.64 69.79
N LEU A 50 55.77 19.40 70.90
CA LEU A 50 56.85 20.32 71.26
C LEU A 50 57.35 20.02 72.69
N PRO A 51 57.90 18.83 72.97
CA PRO A 51 58.25 18.40 74.32
C PRO A 51 59.35 19.24 74.98
N SER A 52 60.16 19.96 74.19
CA SER A 52 61.31 20.77 74.65
C SER A 52 61.12 22.29 74.54
N SER A 53 59.94 22.80 74.16
CA SER A 53 59.69 24.24 74.04
C SER A 53 59.36 24.92 75.38
N SER A 54 59.59 26.23 75.46
CA SER A 54 59.29 27.03 76.65
C SER A 54 57.78 27.23 76.86
N THR A 55 57.36 27.56 78.09
CA THR A 55 55.94 27.77 78.43
C THR A 55 55.28 28.88 77.60
N GLU A 56 56.07 29.88 77.21
CA GLU A 56 55.63 31.04 76.44
C GLU A 56 55.37 30.67 74.96
N GLU A 57 56.25 29.89 74.34
CA GLU A 57 56.08 29.38 72.98
C GLU A 57 54.88 28.43 72.85
N ARG A 58 54.62 27.59 73.86
CA ARG A 58 53.44 26.71 73.89
C ARG A 58 52.15 27.52 74.01
N ASN A 59 52.16 28.57 74.82
CA ASN A 59 50.99 29.44 74.97
C ASN A 59 50.66 30.19 73.67
N ALA A 60 51.68 30.59 72.92
CA ALA A 60 51.49 31.18 71.59
C ALA A 60 50.91 30.18 70.57
N ALA A 61 51.24 28.89 70.67
CA ALA A 61 50.79 27.84 69.76
C ALA A 61 49.41 27.21 70.12
N LEU A 62 48.87 27.47 71.32
CA LEU A 62 47.58 26.95 71.79
C LEU A 62 46.43 27.22 70.81
N GLY A 63 46.40 28.39 70.19
CA GLY A 63 45.38 28.74 69.20
C GLY A 63 45.42 27.85 67.97
N GLY A 64 46.62 27.52 67.46
CA GLY A 64 46.79 26.61 66.32
C GLY A 64 46.41 25.17 66.65
N ALA A 65 46.80 24.67 67.83
CA ALA A 65 46.41 23.33 68.29
C ALA A 65 44.89 23.19 68.50
N ALA A 66 44.25 24.24 69.04
CA ALA A 66 42.79 24.29 69.17
C ALA A 66 42.08 24.28 67.81
N GLN A 67 42.62 24.98 66.80
CA GLN A 67 42.10 24.92 65.43
C GLN A 67 42.18 23.52 64.83
N VAL A 68 43.26 22.76 65.07
CA VAL A 68 43.38 21.37 64.59
C VAL A 68 42.29 20.47 65.19
N VAL A 69 42.03 20.58 66.51
CA VAL A 69 40.97 19.82 67.19
C VAL A 69 39.59 20.21 66.68
N LEU A 70 39.36 21.51 66.48
CA LEU A 70 38.08 22.04 65.96
C LEU A 70 37.83 21.59 64.53
N LEU A 71 38.85 21.60 63.66
CA LEU A 71 38.77 21.08 62.30
C LEU A 71 38.52 19.57 62.28
N GLY A 72 39.13 18.81 63.20
CA GLY A 72 38.87 17.37 63.35
C GLY A 72 37.42 17.07 63.74
N LEU A 73 36.88 17.77 64.74
CA LEU A 73 35.47 17.64 65.15
C LEU A 73 34.51 18.09 64.05
N GLY A 74 34.80 19.20 63.36
CA GLY A 74 34.02 19.68 62.22
C GLY A 74 34.03 18.72 61.03
N GLY A 75 35.18 18.09 60.75
CA GLY A 75 35.34 17.06 59.72
C GLY A 75 34.48 15.82 59.97
N ILE A 76 34.36 15.38 61.23
CA ILE A 76 33.50 14.26 61.61
C ILE A 76 32.03 14.59 61.33
N ILE A 77 31.55 15.76 61.77
CA ILE A 77 30.16 16.20 61.50
C ILE A 77 29.90 16.28 59.99
N ALA A 78 30.82 16.86 59.23
CA ALA A 78 30.71 16.96 57.78
C ALA A 78 30.62 15.58 57.11
N SER A 79 31.45 14.61 57.53
CA SER A 79 31.43 13.24 56.99
C SER A 79 30.11 12.52 57.23
N VAL A 80 29.51 12.71 58.41
CA VAL A 80 28.21 12.12 58.77
C VAL A 80 27.09 12.76 57.95
N GLY A 81 27.13 14.09 57.79
CA GLY A 81 26.16 14.82 56.96
C GLY A 81 26.21 14.38 55.49
N VAL A 82 27.41 14.24 54.93
CA VAL A 82 27.61 13.72 53.56
C VAL A 82 27.12 12.28 53.44
N THR A 83 27.43 11.41 54.41
CA THR A 83 27.00 10.01 54.40
C THR A 83 25.48 9.89 54.41
N LEU A 84 24.80 10.62 55.30
CA LEU A 84 23.34 10.61 55.39
C LEU A 84 22.68 11.19 54.14
N SER A 85 23.26 12.26 53.59
CA SER A 85 22.83 12.85 52.32
C SER A 85 22.90 11.84 51.18
N ILE A 86 24.02 11.11 51.06
CA ILE A 86 24.20 10.06 50.05
C ILE A 86 23.18 8.93 50.25
N LEU A 87 22.91 8.50 51.49
CA LEU A 87 21.93 7.45 51.76
C LEU A 87 20.51 7.86 51.36
N ARG A 88 20.08 9.07 51.74
CA ARG A 88 18.75 9.58 51.36
C ARG A 88 18.63 9.79 49.85
N HIS A 89 19.69 10.29 49.22
CA HIS A 89 19.70 10.48 47.78
C HIS A 89 19.62 9.15 47.01
N ARG A 90 20.24 8.08 47.54
CA ARG A 90 20.10 6.72 46.97
C ARG A 90 18.68 6.19 47.08
N GLU A 91 18.01 6.39 48.23
CA GLU A 91 16.61 5.97 48.41
C GLU A 91 15.65 6.66 47.44
N GLU A 92 15.83 7.98 47.21
CA GLU A 92 15.01 8.75 46.27
C GLU A 92 15.24 8.31 44.82
N LEU A 93 16.49 7.98 44.45
CA LEU A 93 16.82 7.47 43.12
C LEU A 93 16.23 6.09 42.85
N GLU A 94 16.32 5.15 43.80
CA GLU A 94 15.74 3.82 43.65
C GLU A 94 14.21 3.85 43.52
N GLY A 95 13.54 4.77 44.23
CA GLY A 95 12.11 5.00 44.09
C GLY A 95 11.75 5.51 42.69
N ALA A 96 12.46 6.53 42.22
CA ALA A 96 12.26 7.11 40.90
C ALA A 96 12.56 6.11 39.77
N GLU A 97 13.57 5.25 39.92
CA GLU A 97 13.90 4.20 38.96
C GLU A 97 12.80 3.14 38.86
N ARG A 98 12.25 2.69 40.01
CA ARG A 98 11.13 1.73 40.01
C ARG A 98 9.88 2.32 39.39
N ASP A 99 9.58 3.58 39.67
CA ASP A 99 8.42 4.26 39.09
C ASP A 99 8.59 4.45 37.58
N ARG A 100 9.80 4.79 37.10
CA ARG A 100 10.12 4.79 35.67
C ARG A 100 9.94 3.41 35.04
N ALA A 101 10.49 2.36 35.65
CA ALA A 101 10.35 1.00 35.14
C ALA A 101 8.88 0.54 35.09
N ARG A 102 8.06 0.92 36.07
CA ARG A 102 6.61 0.63 36.07
C ARG A 102 5.89 1.34 34.94
N LEU A 103 6.16 2.63 34.75
CA LEU A 103 5.55 3.43 33.68
C LEU A 103 5.97 2.92 32.31
N ASP A 104 7.23 2.55 32.14
CA ASP A 104 7.73 2.00 30.87
C ASP A 104 7.07 0.66 30.57
N HIS A 105 6.95 -0.22 31.57
CA HIS A 105 6.25 -1.49 31.43
C HIS A 105 4.75 -1.32 31.15
N GLU A 106 4.10 -0.32 31.75
CA GLU A 106 2.69 0.01 31.48
C GLU A 106 2.51 0.53 30.05
N LYS A 107 3.40 1.42 29.59
CA LYS A 107 3.40 1.91 28.20
C LYS A 107 3.63 0.79 27.19
N GLU A 108 4.55 -0.13 27.48
CA GLU A 108 4.78 -1.30 26.63
C GLU A 108 3.54 -2.17 26.53
N LYS A 109 2.87 -2.45 27.66
CA LYS A 109 1.60 -3.19 27.67
C LYS A 109 0.50 -2.45 26.91
N GLU A 110 0.43 -1.14 27.05
CA GLU A 110 -0.55 -0.34 26.33
C GLU A 110 -0.31 -0.36 24.83
N ARG A 111 0.96 -0.23 24.40
CA ARG A 111 1.35 -0.38 23.00
C ARG A 111 1.01 -1.76 22.46
N ALA A 112 1.40 -2.83 23.17
CA ALA A 112 1.07 -4.19 22.79
C ALA A 112 -0.44 -4.41 22.63
N ARG A 113 -1.26 -3.89 23.57
CA ARG A 113 -2.73 -3.95 23.46
C ARG A 113 -3.28 -3.17 22.28
N ARG A 114 -2.70 -2.01 21.96
CA ARG A 114 -3.11 -1.20 20.79
C ARG A 114 -2.77 -1.92 19.50
N ASP A 115 -1.56 -2.48 19.40
CA ASP A 115 -1.09 -3.24 18.23
C ASP A 115 -1.95 -4.51 18.03
N GLU A 116 -2.26 -5.24 19.10
CA GLU A 116 -3.18 -6.39 19.06
C GLU A 116 -4.58 -5.99 18.60
N ALA A 117 -5.12 -4.88 19.12
CA ALA A 117 -6.44 -4.38 18.74
C ALA A 117 -6.48 -3.90 17.28
N GLU A 118 -5.41 -3.27 16.79
CA GLU A 118 -5.27 -2.86 15.40
C GLU A 118 -5.19 -4.07 14.47
N LEU A 119 -4.36 -5.06 14.81
CA LEU A 119 -4.28 -6.31 14.06
C LEU A 119 -5.64 -7.02 14.01
N GLN A 120 -6.34 -7.08 15.14
CA GLN A 120 -7.66 -7.69 15.20
C GLN A 120 -8.68 -6.97 14.30
N ARG A 121 -8.68 -5.62 14.30
CA ARG A 121 -9.53 -4.84 13.40
C ARG A 121 -9.20 -5.11 11.93
N ILE A 122 -7.93 -5.17 11.57
CA ILE A 122 -7.48 -5.50 10.20
C ILE A 122 -8.02 -6.87 9.78
N LEU A 123 -7.88 -7.88 10.63
CA LEU A 123 -8.36 -9.24 10.38
C LEU A 123 -9.88 -9.30 10.24
N ASP A 124 -10.61 -8.59 11.11
CA ASP A 124 -12.07 -8.59 11.07
C ASP A 124 -12.61 -7.86 9.83
N THR A 125 -11.99 -6.75 9.42
CA THR A 125 -12.30 -6.11 8.13
C THR A 125 -12.04 -7.05 6.94
N ASP A 126 -10.91 -7.76 6.91
CA ASP A 126 -10.61 -8.70 5.83
C ASP A 126 -11.64 -9.85 5.78
N ARG A 127 -12.08 -10.35 6.93
CA ARG A 127 -13.15 -11.36 7.02
C ARG A 127 -14.48 -10.83 6.50
N GLU A 128 -14.83 -9.59 6.85
CA GLU A 128 -16.06 -8.96 6.36
C GLU A 128 -16.05 -8.81 4.83
N LEU A 129 -14.95 -8.31 4.26
CA LEU A 129 -14.81 -8.16 2.81
C LEU A 129 -14.91 -9.52 2.09
N ARG A 130 -14.29 -10.57 2.63
CA ARG A 130 -14.44 -11.95 2.10
C ARG A 130 -15.86 -12.49 2.25
N SER A 131 -16.57 -12.15 3.33
CA SER A 131 -17.99 -12.51 3.47
C SER A 131 -18.86 -11.82 2.42
N ARG A 132 -18.59 -10.54 2.12
CA ARG A 132 -19.25 -9.80 1.03
C ARG A 132 -18.94 -10.40 -0.33
N PHE A 133 -17.70 -10.83 -0.56
CA PHE A 133 -17.30 -11.56 -1.77
C PHE A 133 -18.17 -12.80 -1.99
N VAL A 134 -18.24 -13.68 -0.98
CA VAL A 134 -19.05 -14.92 -1.05
C VAL A 134 -20.51 -14.60 -1.35
N THR A 135 -21.06 -13.57 -0.70
CA THR A 135 -22.45 -13.13 -0.94
C THR A 135 -22.65 -12.64 -2.37
N ALA A 136 -21.72 -11.85 -2.91
CA ALA A 136 -21.80 -11.36 -4.28
C ALA A 136 -21.72 -12.51 -5.29
N VAL A 137 -20.82 -13.48 -5.09
CA VAL A 137 -20.70 -14.67 -5.94
C VAL A 137 -21.99 -15.51 -5.88
N ASP A 138 -22.59 -15.68 -4.70
CA ASP A 138 -23.86 -16.38 -4.55
C ASP A 138 -24.99 -15.67 -5.32
N LEU A 139 -25.10 -14.35 -5.21
CA LEU A 139 -26.07 -13.55 -5.96
C LEU A 139 -25.87 -13.63 -7.49
N LEU A 140 -24.63 -13.86 -7.96
CA LEU A 140 -24.34 -14.04 -9.37
C LEU A 140 -24.90 -15.36 -9.94
N SER A 141 -25.12 -16.36 -9.07
CA SER A 141 -25.78 -17.63 -9.42
C SER A 141 -27.30 -17.56 -9.41
N ALA A 142 -27.88 -16.43 -8.97
CA ALA A 142 -29.32 -16.26 -8.88
C ALA A 142 -30.00 -16.29 -10.26
N THR A 143 -31.25 -16.74 -10.31
CA THR A 143 -32.04 -16.75 -11.54
C THR A 143 -32.48 -15.35 -11.96
N GLU A 144 -32.67 -14.44 -10.99
CA GLU A 144 -33.14 -13.09 -11.24
C GLU A 144 -32.02 -12.18 -11.77
N PRO A 145 -32.19 -11.59 -12.98
CA PRO A 145 -31.20 -10.70 -13.59
C PRO A 145 -30.79 -9.53 -12.68
N ILE A 146 -31.74 -8.96 -11.95
CA ILE A 146 -31.48 -7.82 -11.03
C ILE A 146 -30.48 -8.20 -9.94
N LYS A 147 -30.58 -9.41 -9.38
CA LYS A 147 -29.63 -9.89 -8.35
C LYS A 147 -28.24 -10.10 -8.94
N ARG A 148 -28.15 -10.65 -10.17
CA ARG A 148 -26.88 -10.82 -10.88
C ARG A 148 -26.23 -9.47 -11.24
N SER A 149 -27.01 -8.49 -11.68
CA SER A 149 -26.50 -7.13 -11.91
C SER A 149 -26.01 -6.48 -10.61
N ALA A 150 -26.74 -6.63 -9.50
CA ALA A 150 -26.31 -6.15 -8.20
C ALA A 150 -24.99 -6.82 -7.75
N ALA A 151 -24.85 -8.12 -7.98
CA ALA A 151 -23.61 -8.85 -7.72
C ALA A 151 -22.41 -8.28 -8.48
N LEU A 152 -22.56 -7.97 -9.77
CA LEU A 152 -21.49 -7.38 -10.58
C LEU A 152 -21.08 -6.00 -10.08
N TYR A 153 -22.03 -5.15 -9.67
CA TYR A 153 -21.71 -3.87 -9.03
C TYR A 153 -21.01 -4.06 -7.68
N SER A 154 -21.46 -5.02 -6.87
CA SER A 154 -20.83 -5.35 -5.59
C SER A 154 -19.40 -5.86 -5.76
N LEU A 155 -19.13 -6.69 -6.76
CA LEU A 155 -17.77 -7.16 -7.08
C LEU A 155 -16.86 -6.01 -7.53
N GLY A 156 -17.38 -5.06 -8.32
CA GLY A 156 -16.65 -3.86 -8.70
C GLY A 156 -16.28 -2.99 -7.49
N ALA A 157 -17.25 -2.71 -6.61
CA ALA A 157 -16.98 -1.95 -5.38
C ALA A 157 -16.03 -2.68 -4.42
N LEU A 158 -16.13 -4.01 -4.34
CA LEU A 158 -15.26 -4.82 -3.51
C LEU A 158 -13.82 -4.82 -4.02
N ALA A 159 -13.62 -4.83 -5.35
CA ALA A 159 -12.31 -4.61 -5.95
C ALA A 159 -11.72 -3.24 -5.54
N ASP A 160 -12.52 -2.17 -5.54
CA ASP A 160 -12.06 -0.85 -5.08
C ASP A 160 -11.66 -0.87 -3.57
N ASP A 161 -12.44 -1.55 -2.72
CA ASP A 161 -12.14 -1.72 -1.30
C ASP A 161 -10.81 -2.48 -1.09
N TRP A 162 -10.57 -3.57 -1.83
CA TRP A 162 -9.33 -4.32 -1.79
C TRP A 162 -8.14 -3.52 -2.33
N ALA A 163 -8.35 -2.71 -3.37
CA ALA A 163 -7.34 -1.83 -3.94
C ALA A 163 -6.88 -0.78 -2.91
N GLY A 164 -7.81 -0.19 -2.16
CA GLY A 164 -7.52 0.72 -1.05
C GLY A 164 -6.65 0.10 0.05
N ARG A 165 -6.72 -1.24 0.21
CA ARG A 165 -5.91 -2.03 1.16
C ARG A 165 -4.63 -2.60 0.55
N ARG A 166 -4.32 -2.26 -0.71
CA ARG A 166 -3.15 -2.74 -1.46
C ARG A 166 -3.09 -4.27 -1.62
N ARG A 167 -4.25 -4.94 -1.62
CA ARG A 167 -4.40 -6.39 -1.84
C ARG A 167 -4.65 -6.69 -3.32
N ARG A 168 -3.60 -6.54 -4.16
CA ARG A 168 -3.75 -6.67 -5.63
C ARG A 168 -4.27 -8.04 -6.07
N ASP A 169 -3.92 -9.09 -5.36
CA ASP A 169 -4.42 -10.46 -5.57
C ASP A 169 -5.95 -10.53 -5.43
N GLU A 170 -6.51 -9.98 -4.36
CA GLU A 170 -7.95 -9.99 -4.10
C GLU A 170 -8.73 -9.10 -5.10
N VAL A 171 -8.12 -7.99 -5.56
CA VAL A 171 -8.67 -7.17 -6.66
C VAL A 171 -8.78 -8.00 -7.93
N GLN A 172 -7.70 -8.69 -8.32
CA GLN A 172 -7.68 -9.52 -9.52
C GLN A 172 -8.70 -10.67 -9.43
N VAL A 173 -8.93 -11.26 -8.24
CA VAL A 173 -9.99 -12.28 -8.05
C VAL A 173 -11.38 -11.70 -8.37
N CYS A 174 -11.70 -10.50 -7.87
CA CYS A 174 -12.98 -9.86 -8.17
C CYS A 174 -13.16 -9.58 -9.67
N ILE A 175 -12.11 -9.07 -10.34
CA ILE A 175 -12.08 -8.86 -11.78
C ILE A 175 -12.27 -10.18 -12.54
N ASN A 176 -11.58 -11.23 -12.12
CA ASN A 176 -11.66 -12.56 -12.75
C ASN A 176 -13.08 -13.14 -12.68
N VAL A 177 -13.81 -12.95 -11.58
CA VAL A 177 -15.19 -13.43 -11.48
C VAL A 177 -16.11 -12.67 -12.46
N ILE A 178 -15.97 -11.35 -12.55
CA ILE A 178 -16.73 -10.53 -13.52
C ILE A 178 -16.41 -11.01 -14.95
N CYS A 179 -15.13 -11.15 -15.27
CA CYS A 179 -14.66 -11.62 -16.57
C CYS A 179 -15.16 -13.04 -16.88
N SER A 180 -15.12 -13.96 -15.91
CA SER A 180 -15.64 -15.32 -16.06
C SER A 180 -17.13 -15.33 -16.37
N TYR A 181 -17.91 -14.43 -15.76
CA TYR A 181 -19.33 -14.30 -16.06
C TYR A 181 -19.56 -13.81 -17.49
N LEU A 182 -18.80 -12.81 -17.94
CA LEU A 182 -18.90 -12.27 -19.31
C LEU A 182 -18.43 -13.27 -20.38
N ARG A 183 -17.53 -14.18 -20.04
CA ARG A 183 -17.07 -15.27 -20.90
C ARG A 183 -17.95 -16.52 -20.84
N ALA A 184 -18.87 -16.60 -19.88
CA ALA A 184 -19.70 -17.79 -19.72
C ALA A 184 -20.44 -18.10 -21.03
N PRO A 185 -20.45 -19.36 -21.49
CA PRO A 185 -21.12 -19.74 -22.72
C PRO A 185 -22.61 -19.43 -22.62
N LEU A 186 -23.24 -19.19 -23.76
CA LEU A 186 -24.69 -19.14 -23.83
C LEU A 186 -25.28 -20.50 -23.45
N SER A 187 -26.47 -20.50 -22.88
CA SER A 187 -27.20 -21.74 -22.57
C SER A 187 -27.30 -22.64 -23.81
N ASP A 188 -27.21 -23.96 -23.62
CA ASP A 188 -27.12 -24.94 -24.70
C ASP A 188 -28.13 -24.69 -25.84
N GLY A 189 -27.60 -24.46 -27.04
CA GLY A 189 -28.37 -24.24 -28.27
C GLY A 189 -28.86 -22.81 -28.50
N ALA A 190 -28.57 -21.85 -27.61
CA ALA A 190 -28.89 -20.46 -27.84
C ALA A 190 -27.93 -19.83 -28.87
N GLU A 191 -28.46 -19.41 -30.01
CA GLU A 191 -27.71 -18.69 -31.05
C GLU A 191 -27.47 -17.21 -30.68
N ARG A 192 -28.25 -16.67 -29.74
CA ARG A 192 -28.21 -15.29 -29.28
C ARG A 192 -28.35 -15.19 -27.78
N THR A 193 -27.77 -14.16 -27.20
CA THR A 193 -27.90 -13.82 -25.79
C THR A 193 -29.36 -13.47 -25.47
N PRO A 194 -29.99 -14.13 -24.48
CA PRO A 194 -31.34 -13.78 -24.05
C PRO A 194 -31.44 -12.31 -23.62
N PRO A 195 -32.55 -11.59 -23.90
CA PRO A 195 -32.65 -10.15 -23.60
C PRO A 195 -32.38 -9.77 -22.14
N ASN A 196 -32.82 -10.60 -21.20
CA ASN A 196 -32.55 -10.42 -19.78
C ASN A 196 -31.07 -10.60 -19.43
N GLU A 197 -30.36 -11.48 -20.15
CA GLU A 197 -28.94 -11.72 -19.96
C GLU A 197 -28.08 -10.62 -20.59
N ILE A 198 -28.52 -10.04 -21.72
CA ILE A 198 -27.90 -8.85 -22.33
C ILE A 198 -27.77 -7.72 -21.30
N GLU A 199 -28.85 -7.43 -20.57
CA GLU A 199 -28.84 -6.36 -19.58
C GLU A 199 -27.86 -6.61 -18.42
N VAL A 200 -27.69 -7.86 -17.99
CA VAL A 200 -26.70 -8.21 -16.96
C VAL A 200 -25.28 -8.11 -17.50
N ARG A 201 -25.02 -8.59 -18.72
CA ARG A 201 -23.69 -8.52 -19.33
C ARG A 201 -23.26 -7.09 -19.62
N LYS A 202 -24.19 -6.23 -20.07
CA LYS A 202 -23.96 -4.79 -20.18
C LYS A 202 -23.51 -4.18 -18.85
N VAL A 203 -24.09 -4.60 -17.72
CA VAL A 203 -23.62 -4.17 -16.40
C VAL A 203 -22.16 -4.57 -16.19
N GLY A 204 -21.80 -5.82 -16.45
CA GLY A 204 -20.41 -6.29 -16.31
C GLY A 204 -19.42 -5.50 -17.17
N TYR A 205 -19.76 -5.26 -18.44
CA TYR A 205 -18.95 -4.41 -19.33
C TYR A 205 -18.89 -2.96 -18.84
N SER A 206 -20.00 -2.40 -18.35
CA SER A 206 -20.02 -1.03 -17.81
C SER A 206 -19.15 -0.89 -16.55
N VAL A 207 -19.11 -1.92 -15.72
CA VAL A 207 -18.23 -1.99 -14.54
C VAL A 207 -16.78 -1.97 -15.01
N ILE A 208 -16.40 -2.80 -15.97
CA ILE A 208 -15.05 -2.79 -16.55
C ILE A 208 -14.73 -1.41 -17.14
N ALA A 209 -15.58 -0.88 -18.02
CA ALA A 209 -15.36 0.41 -18.68
C ALA A 209 -15.17 1.56 -17.68
N ARG A 210 -15.98 1.59 -16.60
CA ARG A 210 -15.86 2.59 -15.55
C ARG A 210 -14.49 2.56 -14.87
N HIS A 211 -13.95 1.38 -14.56
CA HIS A 211 -12.67 1.25 -13.86
C HIS A 211 -11.45 1.30 -14.78
N LEU A 212 -11.64 1.14 -16.09
CA LEU A 212 -10.60 1.40 -17.08
C LEU A 212 -10.48 2.88 -17.43
N LYS A 213 -11.47 3.71 -17.10
CA LYS A 213 -11.37 5.15 -17.30
C LYS A 213 -10.35 5.77 -16.33
N ALA A 214 -9.53 6.69 -16.83
CA ALA A 214 -8.61 7.46 -15.99
C ALA A 214 -9.35 8.15 -14.82
N SER A 215 -8.75 8.11 -13.63
CA SER A 215 -9.30 8.75 -12.43
C SER A 215 -8.56 10.03 -12.10
N GLY A 216 -9.28 11.16 -12.05
CA GLY A 216 -8.74 12.46 -11.64
C GLY A 216 -7.74 13.07 -12.62
N ASP A 217 -6.77 13.82 -12.08
CA ASP A 217 -5.76 14.59 -12.84
C ASP A 217 -4.59 13.73 -13.37
N GLY A 218 -4.59 12.43 -13.03
CA GLY A 218 -3.58 11.46 -13.47
C GLY A 218 -4.05 10.62 -14.65
N TYR A 219 -3.11 10.19 -15.49
CA TYR A 219 -3.36 9.23 -16.59
C TYR A 219 -3.62 7.80 -16.09
N ALA A 220 -3.66 7.54 -14.79
CA ALA A 220 -3.84 6.19 -14.24
C ALA A 220 -5.33 5.86 -14.04
N SER A 221 -5.78 4.76 -14.64
CA SER A 221 -7.08 4.17 -14.33
C SER A 221 -6.95 3.16 -13.16
N PRO A 222 -8.01 2.96 -12.35
CA PRO A 222 -8.02 2.02 -11.23
C PRO A 222 -7.65 0.58 -11.62
N TRP A 223 -8.17 0.10 -12.77
CA TRP A 223 -7.93 -1.26 -13.24
C TRP A 223 -6.90 -1.35 -14.36
N GLY A 224 -6.25 -0.24 -14.72
CA GLY A 224 -5.37 -0.15 -15.88
C GLY A 224 -4.11 -1.00 -15.82
N ASN A 225 -3.70 -1.44 -14.64
CA ASN A 225 -2.54 -2.31 -14.40
C ASN A 225 -2.93 -3.75 -14.02
N PHE A 226 -4.18 -4.15 -14.26
CA PHE A 226 -4.67 -5.51 -14.03
C PHE A 226 -4.94 -6.23 -15.36
N LEU A 227 -5.16 -7.54 -15.28
CA LEU A 227 -5.60 -8.34 -16.41
C LEU A 227 -7.13 -8.31 -16.50
N ILE A 228 -7.65 -7.82 -17.62
CA ILE A 228 -9.06 -7.89 -18.00
C ILE A 228 -9.20 -8.99 -19.06
N ASP A 229 -9.61 -10.18 -18.61
CA ASP A 229 -9.63 -11.37 -19.45
C ASP A 229 -11.02 -11.65 -20.07
N LEU A 230 -11.22 -11.17 -21.29
CA LEU A 230 -12.43 -11.37 -22.09
C LEU A 230 -12.20 -12.38 -23.23
N GLU A 231 -11.24 -13.28 -23.06
CA GLU A 231 -10.99 -14.37 -24.01
C GLU A 231 -12.27 -15.14 -24.35
N SER A 232 -12.50 -15.44 -25.62
CA SER A 232 -13.68 -16.18 -26.10
C SER A 232 -15.04 -15.56 -25.72
N ALA A 233 -15.07 -14.29 -25.31
CA ALA A 233 -16.33 -13.62 -25.02
C ALA A 233 -17.22 -13.55 -26.27
N TYR A 234 -18.52 -13.79 -26.10
CA TYR A 234 -19.52 -13.72 -27.16
C TYR A 234 -20.31 -12.41 -27.04
N ILE A 235 -20.23 -11.55 -28.06
CA ILE A 235 -20.83 -10.22 -28.07
C ILE A 235 -21.80 -10.12 -29.27
N ASP A 236 -23.10 -10.11 -28.98
CA ASP A 236 -24.20 -9.92 -29.96
C ASP A 236 -25.09 -8.73 -29.63
N PHE A 237 -24.58 -7.81 -28.80
CA PHE A 237 -25.17 -6.52 -28.44
C PHE A 237 -24.11 -5.41 -28.44
N TRP A 238 -24.53 -4.17 -28.21
CA TRP A 238 -23.60 -3.04 -28.13
C TRP A 238 -22.87 -2.99 -26.79
N VAL A 239 -21.54 -2.99 -26.87
CA VAL A 239 -20.57 -2.80 -25.80
C VAL A 239 -19.72 -1.58 -26.15
N ASP A 240 -19.66 -0.62 -25.23
CA ASP A 240 -18.85 0.59 -25.34
C ASP A 240 -17.87 0.65 -24.17
N ILE A 241 -16.59 0.77 -24.48
CA ILE A 241 -15.51 0.95 -23.51
C ILE A 241 -14.75 2.24 -23.91
N PRO A 242 -15.29 3.42 -23.54
CA PRO A 242 -14.75 4.68 -23.99
C PRO A 242 -13.63 5.17 -23.08
N ASN A 243 -12.54 5.67 -23.68
CA ASN A 243 -11.41 6.31 -22.98
C ASN A 243 -10.80 5.40 -21.89
N ALA A 244 -10.68 4.11 -22.19
CA ALA A 244 -9.93 3.19 -21.38
C ALA A 244 -8.46 3.59 -21.33
N VAL A 245 -7.82 3.40 -20.19
CA VAL A 245 -6.38 3.56 -20.03
C VAL A 245 -5.80 2.30 -19.42
N LEU A 246 -4.84 1.70 -20.09
CA LEU A 246 -4.00 0.62 -19.57
C LEU A 246 -2.60 1.15 -19.32
N HIS A 247 -1.99 0.77 -18.21
CA HIS A 247 -0.68 1.24 -17.77
C HIS A 247 0.01 0.18 -16.90
N GLY A 248 1.31 0.31 -16.68
CA GLY A 248 2.06 -0.52 -15.73
C GLY A 248 1.91 -2.02 -15.98
N GLY A 249 1.96 -2.42 -17.26
CA GLY A 249 1.84 -3.82 -17.69
C GLY A 249 0.43 -4.42 -17.64
N GLY A 250 -0.63 -3.61 -17.50
CA GLY A 250 -2.01 -4.10 -17.57
C GLY A 250 -2.38 -4.64 -18.95
N MET A 251 -3.36 -5.52 -19.00
CA MET A 251 -3.70 -6.28 -20.20
C MET A 251 -5.21 -6.33 -20.41
N LEU A 252 -5.66 -6.03 -21.63
CA LEU A 252 -7.01 -6.31 -22.09
C LEU A 252 -6.93 -7.45 -23.11
N ASN A 253 -7.42 -8.63 -22.71
CA ASN A 253 -7.39 -9.83 -23.52
C ASN A 253 -8.77 -10.08 -24.15
N LEU A 254 -8.85 -10.11 -25.47
CA LEU A 254 -10.03 -10.45 -26.28
C LEU A 254 -9.72 -11.61 -27.24
N VAL A 255 -8.67 -12.39 -26.96
CA VAL A 255 -8.28 -13.54 -27.80
C VAL A 255 -9.50 -14.42 -28.06
N THR A 256 -9.69 -14.81 -29.32
CA THR A 256 -10.81 -15.63 -29.82
C THR A 256 -12.22 -15.12 -29.48
N ALA A 257 -12.38 -13.86 -29.05
CA ALA A 257 -13.70 -13.27 -28.84
C ALA A 257 -14.48 -13.20 -30.16
N THR A 258 -15.80 -13.37 -30.07
CA THR A 258 -16.69 -13.35 -31.22
C THR A 258 -17.63 -12.15 -31.15
N ILE A 259 -17.57 -11.28 -32.15
CA ILE A 259 -18.55 -10.21 -32.37
C ILE A 259 -19.56 -10.73 -33.40
N ALA A 260 -20.72 -11.19 -32.91
CA ALA A 260 -21.76 -11.80 -33.71
C ALA A 260 -22.71 -10.77 -34.34
N ALA A 261 -23.68 -11.23 -35.12
CA ALA A 261 -24.68 -10.38 -35.74
C ALA A 261 -25.48 -9.57 -34.70
N GLY A 262 -25.52 -8.24 -34.84
CA GLY A 262 -26.13 -7.33 -33.86
C GLY A 262 -25.17 -6.89 -32.74
N GLY A 263 -24.00 -7.54 -32.65
CA GLY A 263 -22.91 -7.15 -31.78
C GLY A 263 -22.17 -5.93 -32.28
N ARG A 264 -21.86 -5.00 -31.37
CA ARG A 264 -20.98 -3.87 -31.64
C ARG A 264 -20.01 -3.69 -30.48
N LEU A 265 -18.72 -3.75 -30.74
CA LEU A 265 -17.68 -3.41 -29.76
C LEU A 265 -17.02 -2.09 -30.17
N ASP A 266 -17.27 -1.03 -29.42
CA ASP A 266 -16.54 0.23 -29.54
C ASP A 266 -15.52 0.31 -28.39
N LEU A 267 -14.23 0.31 -28.71
CA LEU A 267 -13.14 0.43 -27.74
C LEU A 267 -12.28 1.64 -28.11
N SER A 268 -12.26 2.64 -27.23
CA SER A 268 -11.31 3.75 -27.30
C SER A 268 -10.34 3.62 -26.13
N ALA A 269 -9.06 3.37 -26.41
CA ALA A 269 -8.07 3.04 -25.40
C ALA A 269 -6.76 3.79 -25.58
N THR A 270 -6.13 4.18 -24.47
CA THR A 270 -4.72 4.58 -24.42
C THR A 270 -3.95 3.51 -23.67
N LEU A 271 -2.94 2.93 -24.31
CA LEU A 271 -2.04 1.96 -23.72
C LEU A 271 -0.71 2.65 -23.48
N ASP A 272 -0.21 2.49 -22.28
CA ASP A 272 1.02 3.07 -21.81
C ASP A 272 1.85 2.05 -21.03
N ASN A 273 3.15 2.30 -20.85
CA ASN A 273 4.03 1.56 -19.95
C ASN A 273 3.87 0.02 -19.99
N GLU A 274 4.30 -0.59 -21.10
CA GLU A 274 4.27 -2.06 -21.34
C GLU A 274 2.87 -2.70 -21.32
N SER A 275 1.79 -1.92 -21.38
CA SER A 275 0.43 -2.48 -21.43
C SER A 275 0.08 -3.08 -22.79
N LEU A 276 -0.87 -4.02 -22.76
CA LEU A 276 -1.14 -4.92 -23.88
C LEU A 276 -2.63 -5.01 -24.21
N LEU A 277 -2.97 -4.91 -25.50
CA LEU A 277 -4.28 -5.24 -26.05
C LEU A 277 -4.13 -6.44 -26.97
N PHE A 278 -4.69 -7.58 -26.56
CA PHE A 278 -4.68 -8.81 -27.36
C PHE A 278 -6.03 -9.04 -28.03
N LEU A 279 -6.01 -9.15 -29.35
CA LEU A 279 -7.14 -9.40 -30.24
C LEU A 279 -6.90 -10.68 -31.06
N GLY A 280 -5.96 -11.51 -30.65
CA GLY A 280 -5.54 -12.71 -31.38
C GLY A 280 -6.71 -13.64 -31.69
N GLY A 281 -7.00 -13.92 -32.96
CA GLY A 281 -8.08 -14.81 -33.37
C GLY A 281 -9.50 -14.28 -33.18
N VAL A 282 -9.69 -12.98 -32.92
CA VAL A 282 -11.03 -12.36 -32.84
C VAL A 282 -11.81 -12.62 -34.14
N SER A 283 -13.08 -13.00 -34.02
CA SER A 283 -13.97 -13.22 -35.16
C SER A 283 -15.10 -12.19 -35.17
N VAL A 284 -15.14 -11.35 -36.20
CA VAL A 284 -16.25 -10.41 -36.45
C VAL A 284 -17.13 -10.99 -37.55
N ARG A 285 -18.25 -11.58 -37.16
CA ARG A 285 -19.20 -12.25 -38.07
C ARG A 285 -20.02 -11.25 -38.88
N SER A 286 -20.67 -11.74 -39.93
CA SER A 286 -21.63 -10.95 -40.71
C SER A 286 -22.68 -10.26 -39.81
N GLY A 287 -22.84 -8.94 -39.98
CA GLY A 287 -23.73 -8.10 -39.15
C GLY A 287 -23.16 -7.70 -37.79
N GLY A 288 -21.95 -8.13 -37.44
CA GLY A 288 -21.17 -7.64 -36.29
C GLY A 288 -20.26 -6.47 -36.66
N SER A 289 -19.92 -5.64 -35.67
CA SER A 289 -19.06 -4.48 -35.86
C SER A 289 -18.04 -4.32 -34.72
N MET A 290 -16.78 -4.09 -35.05
CA MET A 290 -15.75 -3.75 -34.08
C MET A 290 -15.06 -2.44 -34.48
N VAL A 291 -15.03 -1.47 -33.57
CA VAL A 291 -14.34 -0.18 -33.75
C VAL A 291 -13.31 -0.03 -32.65
N LEU A 292 -12.05 0.11 -33.05
CA LEU A 292 -10.91 0.25 -32.18
C LEU A 292 -10.26 1.61 -32.46
N ASN A 293 -10.17 2.46 -31.43
CA ASN A 293 -9.44 3.71 -31.47
C ASN A 293 -8.37 3.68 -30.37
N THR A 294 -7.15 3.33 -30.73
CA THR A 294 -6.11 3.00 -29.78
C THR A 294 -4.93 3.94 -29.91
N ARG A 295 -4.44 4.47 -28.79
CA ARG A 295 -3.17 5.19 -28.72
C ARG A 295 -2.15 4.33 -27.96
N LEU A 296 -0.97 4.14 -28.53
CA LEU A 296 0.12 3.35 -27.93
C LEU A 296 1.26 4.30 -27.53
N ASN A 297 1.70 4.23 -26.28
CA ASN A 297 2.86 4.94 -25.73
C ASN A 297 3.79 3.98 -24.97
N ASP A 298 5.05 4.38 -24.76
CA ASP A 298 6.02 3.77 -23.82
C ASP A 298 6.00 2.22 -23.77
N SER A 299 6.43 1.57 -24.85
CA SER A 299 6.51 0.10 -24.97
C SER A 299 5.18 -0.65 -24.91
N ALA A 300 4.04 0.04 -24.97
CA ALA A 300 2.73 -0.57 -25.16
C ALA A 300 2.64 -1.36 -26.47
N ARG A 301 1.79 -2.39 -26.48
CA ARG A 301 1.57 -3.22 -27.67
C ARG A 301 0.11 -3.53 -27.93
N LEU A 302 -0.22 -3.59 -29.22
CA LEU A 302 -1.47 -4.11 -29.75
C LEU A 302 -1.14 -5.33 -30.61
N ASP A 303 -1.75 -6.47 -30.30
CA ASP A 303 -1.60 -7.70 -31.07
C ASP A 303 -2.97 -8.12 -31.62
N ALA A 304 -3.13 -8.05 -32.93
CA ALA A 304 -4.31 -8.42 -33.69
C ALA A 304 -4.03 -9.57 -34.67
N PHE A 305 -3.20 -10.53 -34.24
CA PHE A 305 -2.90 -11.69 -35.07
C PHE A 305 -4.14 -12.54 -35.39
N GLY A 306 -4.34 -12.92 -36.66
CA GLY A 306 -5.36 -13.91 -37.04
C GLY A 306 -6.82 -13.46 -36.87
N VAL A 307 -7.10 -12.15 -36.84
CA VAL A 307 -8.48 -11.63 -36.78
C VAL A 307 -9.23 -11.98 -38.07
N SER A 308 -10.41 -12.59 -37.95
CA SER A 308 -11.28 -12.94 -39.08
C SER A 308 -12.47 -11.99 -39.18
N ILE A 309 -12.71 -11.44 -40.37
CA ILE A 309 -13.65 -10.34 -40.61
C ILE A 309 -14.62 -10.72 -41.74
N GLU A 310 -15.84 -11.09 -41.35
CA GLU A 310 -17.01 -11.19 -42.23
C GLU A 310 -17.95 -9.97 -42.10
N GLY A 311 -17.86 -9.26 -40.96
CA GLY A 311 -18.62 -8.05 -40.66
C GLY A 311 -17.85 -6.77 -40.94
N PHE A 312 -17.98 -5.79 -40.04
CA PHE A 312 -17.26 -4.51 -40.13
C PHE A 312 -16.17 -4.40 -39.07
N VAL A 313 -14.96 -4.00 -39.46
CA VAL A 313 -13.89 -3.60 -38.55
C VAL A 313 -13.37 -2.21 -38.93
N GLY A 314 -13.33 -1.31 -37.96
CA GLY A 314 -12.59 -0.06 -38.04
C GLY A 314 -11.48 -0.06 -37.01
N LEU A 315 -10.22 0.04 -37.45
CA LEU A 315 -9.05 0.14 -36.59
C LEU A 315 -8.36 1.47 -36.86
N MET A 316 -8.26 2.29 -35.83
CA MET A 316 -7.48 3.52 -35.80
C MET A 316 -6.42 3.38 -34.70
N ALA A 317 -5.14 3.37 -35.08
CA ALA A 317 -4.02 3.24 -34.15
C ALA A 317 -3.06 4.43 -34.28
N PHE A 318 -2.79 5.11 -33.17
CA PHE A 318 -1.76 6.15 -33.06
C PHE A 318 -0.57 5.57 -32.32
N VAL A 319 0.57 5.44 -32.99
CA VAL A 319 1.73 4.67 -32.52
C VAL A 319 2.87 5.62 -32.15
N GLY A 320 3.18 5.67 -30.85
CA GLY A 320 4.30 6.45 -30.30
C GLY A 320 5.65 5.73 -30.40
N PRO A 321 6.76 6.37 -29.98
CA PRO A 321 8.09 5.77 -30.03
C PRO A 321 8.17 4.47 -29.21
N SER A 322 8.93 3.48 -29.70
CA SER A 322 9.17 2.19 -29.02
C SER A 322 7.91 1.36 -28.75
N THR A 323 6.82 1.56 -29.48
CA THR A 323 5.58 0.76 -29.37
C THR A 323 5.41 -0.17 -30.57
N GLU A 324 4.58 -1.21 -30.40
CA GLU A 324 4.37 -2.24 -31.43
C GLU A 324 2.88 -2.45 -31.70
N ALA A 325 2.47 -2.33 -32.97
CA ALA A 325 1.15 -2.75 -33.43
C ALA A 325 1.31 -3.90 -34.45
N ASN A 326 0.97 -5.12 -34.04
CA ASN A 326 0.98 -6.30 -34.90
C ASN A 326 -0.44 -6.60 -35.41
N CYS A 327 -0.62 -6.64 -36.72
CA CYS A 327 -1.88 -7.02 -37.39
C CYS A 327 -1.65 -8.13 -38.42
N GLU A 328 -0.65 -9.00 -38.20
CA GLU A 328 -0.33 -10.09 -39.11
C GLU A 328 -1.45 -11.13 -39.17
N GLY A 329 -1.76 -11.62 -40.37
CA GLY A 329 -2.73 -12.70 -40.53
C GLY A 329 -4.20 -12.28 -40.38
N MET A 330 -4.50 -10.97 -40.34
CA MET A 330 -5.88 -10.49 -40.45
C MET A 330 -6.47 -10.96 -41.80
N SER A 331 -7.66 -11.54 -41.78
CA SER A 331 -8.34 -12.02 -42.97
C SER A 331 -9.73 -11.39 -43.13
N VAL A 332 -9.98 -10.80 -44.30
CA VAL A 332 -11.33 -10.35 -44.68
C VAL A 332 -11.96 -11.39 -45.61
N VAL A 333 -13.14 -11.85 -45.23
CA VAL A 333 -13.87 -12.95 -45.87
C VAL A 333 -15.28 -12.49 -46.22
N GLY A 334 -15.83 -12.98 -47.34
CA GLY A 334 -17.18 -12.67 -47.81
C GLY A 334 -17.42 -11.18 -48.09
N ASN A 335 -18.44 -10.58 -47.46
CA ASN A 335 -18.78 -9.16 -47.62
C ASN A 335 -18.12 -8.25 -46.56
N GLY A 336 -17.09 -8.76 -45.87
CA GLY A 336 -16.41 -8.05 -44.80
C GLY A 336 -15.78 -6.73 -45.26
N LYS A 337 -15.74 -5.76 -44.35
CA LYS A 337 -15.10 -4.45 -44.57
C LYS A 337 -14.12 -4.15 -43.44
N ALA A 338 -12.88 -3.85 -43.80
CA ALA A 338 -11.88 -3.38 -42.86
C ALA A 338 -11.39 -1.98 -43.24
N TYR A 339 -11.41 -1.06 -42.28
CA TYR A 339 -10.79 0.26 -42.39
C TYR A 339 -9.65 0.34 -41.41
N ILE A 340 -8.41 0.45 -41.89
CA ILE A 340 -7.24 0.51 -41.03
C ILE A 340 -6.53 1.84 -41.29
N LEU A 341 -6.49 2.69 -40.27
CA LEU A 341 -5.73 3.93 -40.23
C LEU A 341 -4.67 3.78 -39.14
N ALA A 342 -3.40 3.83 -39.52
CA ALA A 342 -2.30 3.83 -38.57
C ALA A 342 -1.42 5.05 -38.83
N SER A 343 -1.12 5.83 -37.80
CA SER A 343 -0.21 6.98 -37.90
C SER A 343 0.89 6.89 -36.86
N THR A 344 2.13 7.12 -37.31
CA THR A 344 3.33 7.19 -36.47
C THR A 344 3.65 8.64 -36.13
N TRP A 345 4.23 8.87 -34.96
CA TRP A 345 4.76 10.20 -34.59
C TRP A 345 6.06 10.48 -35.37
N ALA A 346 6.31 11.75 -35.71
CA ALA A 346 7.43 12.21 -36.54
C ALA A 346 8.85 11.85 -36.02
N ASP A 347 8.99 11.40 -34.76
CA ASP A 347 10.27 11.04 -34.13
C ASP A 347 10.36 9.53 -33.75
N ALA A 348 9.50 8.66 -34.30
CA ALA A 348 9.52 7.23 -34.02
C ALA A 348 10.60 6.48 -34.84
N TYR A 349 11.84 6.46 -34.34
CA TYR A 349 13.03 5.92 -35.03
C TYR A 349 13.10 4.38 -35.24
N HIS A 350 12.03 3.61 -35.01
CA HIS A 350 12.08 2.14 -35.06
C HIS A 350 11.31 1.52 -36.25
N ARG A 351 12.05 0.75 -37.06
CA ARG A 351 11.61 0.07 -38.31
C ARG A 351 10.54 -1.03 -38.14
N ASP A 352 10.21 -1.41 -36.91
CA ASP A 352 9.32 -2.55 -36.61
C ASP A 352 7.95 -2.12 -36.03
N ALA A 353 7.64 -0.81 -36.02
CA ALA A 353 6.53 -0.26 -35.22
C ALA A 353 5.13 -0.74 -35.65
N ILE A 354 4.93 -1.10 -36.92
CA ILE A 354 3.63 -1.51 -37.44
C ILE A 354 3.81 -2.60 -38.50
N THR A 355 3.33 -3.81 -38.22
CA THR A 355 3.27 -4.90 -39.20
C THR A 355 1.84 -5.11 -39.66
N LEU A 356 1.54 -4.77 -40.92
CA LEU A 356 0.23 -5.00 -41.55
C LEU A 356 0.38 -6.08 -42.62
N GLN A 357 -0.09 -7.30 -42.35
CA GLN A 357 -0.21 -8.35 -43.35
C GLN A 357 -1.64 -8.89 -43.35
N ALA A 358 -2.47 -8.35 -44.24
CA ALA A 358 -3.85 -8.79 -44.40
C ALA A 358 -4.01 -9.70 -45.62
N ARG A 359 -4.75 -10.80 -45.46
CA ARG A 359 -5.21 -11.66 -46.56
C ARG A 359 -6.65 -11.28 -46.93
N ILE A 360 -6.91 -11.07 -48.22
CA ILE A 360 -8.27 -10.82 -48.71
C ILE A 360 -8.67 -12.03 -49.54
N GLU A 361 -9.72 -12.73 -49.10
CA GLU A 361 -10.35 -13.80 -49.90
C GLU A 361 -11.52 -13.22 -50.70
N GLU A 362 -12.43 -12.52 -50.03
CA GLU A 362 -13.53 -11.72 -50.61
C GLU A 362 -13.80 -10.53 -49.66
N GLY A 363 -13.97 -9.30 -50.16
CA GLY A 363 -14.26 -8.10 -49.35
C GLY A 363 -13.46 -6.84 -49.73
N THR A 364 -13.53 -5.79 -48.90
CA THR A 364 -12.81 -4.52 -49.14
C THR A 364 -11.97 -4.09 -47.94
N ILE A 365 -10.70 -3.75 -48.19
CA ILE A 365 -9.82 -3.10 -47.21
C ILE A 365 -9.48 -1.69 -47.72
N ASP A 366 -9.73 -0.67 -46.90
CA ASP A 366 -9.22 0.70 -47.13
C ASP A 366 -8.08 0.97 -46.13
N LEU A 367 -6.86 1.04 -46.66
CA LEU A 367 -5.66 1.42 -45.92
C LEU A 367 -5.36 2.90 -46.21
N LYS A 368 -5.45 3.75 -45.19
CA LYS A 368 -5.04 5.15 -45.29
C LYS A 368 -3.94 5.43 -44.25
N GLY A 369 -2.92 6.18 -44.63
CA GLY A 369 -2.10 6.93 -43.67
C GLY A 369 -0.81 6.30 -43.12
N ALA A 370 -0.25 5.22 -43.67
CA ALA A 370 1.12 4.84 -43.29
C ALA A 370 2.13 5.85 -43.86
N VAL A 371 2.43 6.92 -43.12
CA VAL A 371 3.57 7.80 -43.36
C VAL A 371 4.70 7.31 -42.47
N VAL A 372 5.50 6.38 -42.99
CA VAL A 372 6.80 6.02 -42.40
C VAL A 372 7.80 7.00 -42.98
N ASP A 373 8.31 7.93 -42.16
CA ASP A 373 9.43 8.77 -42.59
C ASP A 373 10.73 7.95 -42.44
N ASP A 374 11.49 7.89 -43.53
CA ASP A 374 12.79 7.25 -43.78
C ASP A 374 12.97 5.70 -43.66
N ASP A 375 13.31 5.10 -44.80
CA ASP A 375 14.10 3.87 -45.04
C ASP A 375 13.69 2.52 -44.40
N GLY A 376 12.45 2.34 -43.94
CA GLY A 376 11.87 1.04 -43.57
C GLY A 376 11.04 0.38 -44.70
N PRO A 377 11.20 -0.92 -45.01
CA PRO A 377 10.39 -1.56 -46.03
C PRO A 377 8.96 -1.81 -45.52
N VAL A 378 7.99 -1.03 -46.00
CA VAL A 378 6.57 -1.44 -45.95
C VAL A 378 6.42 -2.67 -46.86
N ARG A 379 6.34 -3.87 -46.27
CA ARG A 379 6.05 -5.09 -47.04
C ARG A 379 4.54 -5.18 -47.28
N LEU A 380 4.11 -4.66 -48.42
CA LEU A 380 2.75 -4.84 -48.89
C LEU A 380 2.58 -6.24 -49.51
N PRO A 381 1.49 -6.96 -49.21
CA PRO A 381 1.03 -8.09 -50.01
C PRO A 381 0.82 -7.69 -51.48
N ASP A 382 1.16 -8.58 -52.41
CA ASP A 382 0.89 -8.39 -53.84
C ASP A 382 -0.62 -8.19 -54.08
N GLY A 383 -1.01 -7.06 -54.69
CA GLY A 383 -2.39 -6.77 -55.10
C GLY A 383 -3.13 -5.64 -54.37
N ILE A 384 -2.50 -4.94 -53.42
CA ILE A 384 -3.13 -3.81 -52.71
C ILE A 384 -3.07 -2.53 -53.56
N ARG A 385 -4.23 -1.91 -53.81
CA ARG A 385 -4.31 -0.56 -54.40
C ARG A 385 -4.18 0.48 -53.29
N TYR A 386 -3.11 1.26 -53.31
CA TYR A 386 -2.95 2.44 -52.46
C TYR A 386 -3.67 3.66 -53.06
N ALA A 387 -4.28 4.46 -52.20
CA ALA A 387 -4.50 5.88 -52.49
C ALA A 387 -3.60 6.68 -51.54
N ILE A 388 -2.40 7.01 -51.99
CA ILE A 388 -1.56 8.02 -51.31
C ILE A 388 -2.26 9.35 -51.60
N SER A 389 -2.87 9.97 -50.59
CA SER A 389 -3.21 11.39 -50.67
C SER A 389 -1.94 12.16 -50.32
N PRO A 390 -1.41 13.03 -51.21
CA PRO A 390 -0.42 14.01 -50.79
C PRO A 390 -1.03 14.94 -49.74
N ALA A 391 -0.18 15.44 -48.86
CA ALA A 391 -0.52 16.37 -47.78
C ALA A 391 -1.23 17.65 -48.28
#